data_AF-A0A5J9UY86-F1
#
_entry.id   AF-A0A5J9UY86-F1
#
_cell.length_a   1.000
_cell.length_b   1.000
_cell.length_c   1.000
_cell.angle_alpha   90.00
_cell.angle_beta   90.00
_cell.angle_gamma   90.00
#
_symmetry.space_group_name_H-M   'P 1'
#
loop_
_entity.id
_entity.type
_entity.pdbx_description
1 polymer ?
#
loop_
_entity_poly.entity_id
_entity_poly.type
_entity_poly.pdbx_seq_one_letter_code
_entity_poly.pdbx_strand_id
1 'polypeptide(L)'
;MARPVATLIFAMVIIPALAIANSPVINATCAALTPQLYEYCVGVLSADPAATNATDAHGLATAAVNITADKAAATLQVIAYLISELNTCQDIYARMEEGLANVLTDIRDGRFKSAMLEMDVNVTGSPNGGCDIMLFEGNAQKDPISEENTQNDLWASLADAILETIERNVSKRGT
;
A
#
# COMPACT_ATOMS: atom_id res chain seq x y z
N MET A 1 47.93 -23.93 25.86
CA MET A 1 47.22 -23.50 24.64
C MET A 1 46.41 -22.26 24.98
N ALA A 2 46.91 -21.06 24.66
CA ALA A 2 46.22 -19.80 24.89
C ALA A 2 45.63 -19.34 23.54
N ARG A 3 44.31 -19.11 23.50
CA ARG A 3 43.63 -18.46 22.37
C ARG A 3 43.58 -16.94 22.64
N PRO A 4 43.87 -16.08 21.66
CA PRO A 4 43.72 -14.65 21.85
C PRO A 4 42.24 -14.28 21.75
N VAL A 5 41.75 -13.51 22.72
CA VAL A 5 40.45 -12.87 22.70
C VAL A 5 40.57 -11.63 21.83
N ALA A 6 39.90 -11.62 20.68
CA ALA A 6 39.82 -10.45 19.81
C ALA A 6 38.77 -9.48 20.37
N THR A 7 39.23 -8.39 20.96
CA THR A 7 38.38 -7.29 21.44
C THR A 7 37.92 -6.45 20.25
N LEU A 8 36.65 -6.55 19.86
CA LEU A 8 36.01 -5.67 18.88
C LEU A 8 35.74 -4.31 19.54
N ILE A 9 36.47 -3.27 19.13
CA ILE A 9 36.20 -1.88 19.50
C ILE A 9 35.05 -1.39 18.61
N PHE A 10 33.86 -1.21 19.19
CA PHE A 10 32.73 -0.61 18.52
C PHE A 10 32.89 0.92 18.58
N ALA A 11 33.33 1.54 17.49
CA ALA A 11 33.35 2.99 17.37
C ALA A 11 31.90 3.48 17.24
N MET A 12 31.33 4.01 18.33
CA MET A 12 30.10 4.82 18.24
C MET A 12 30.42 6.08 17.45
N VAL A 13 29.97 6.12 16.20
CA VAL A 13 29.84 7.37 15.45
C VAL A 13 28.68 8.13 16.08
N ILE A 14 29.02 9.07 16.96
CA ILE A 14 28.06 10.09 17.41
C ILE A 14 27.84 10.99 16.20
N ILE A 15 26.72 10.77 15.49
CA ILE A 15 26.21 11.75 14.54
C ILE A 15 25.93 13.00 15.37
N PRO A 16 26.56 14.15 15.09
CA PRO A 16 26.18 15.37 15.77
C PRO A 16 24.72 15.60 15.45
N ALA A 17 23.86 15.55 16.48
CA ALA A 17 22.54 16.13 16.38
C ALA A 17 22.76 17.58 15.96
N LEU A 18 22.44 17.89 14.70
CA LEU A 18 22.38 19.25 14.21
C LEU A 18 21.45 19.96 15.20
N ALA A 19 22.03 20.84 16.02
CA ALA A 19 21.26 21.79 16.79
C ALA A 19 20.49 22.56 15.74
N ILE A 20 19.22 22.20 15.56
CA ILE A 20 18.27 22.92 14.73
C ILE A 20 18.32 24.32 15.34
N ALA A 21 18.90 25.27 14.61
CA ALA A 21 18.91 26.65 15.05
C ALA A 21 17.43 27.05 15.09
N ASN A 22 16.84 27.02 16.28
CA ASN A 22 15.44 27.31 16.47
C ASN A 22 15.23 28.75 16.02
N SER A 23 14.69 28.93 14.82
CA SER A 23 14.41 30.25 14.29
C SER A 23 13.56 31.00 15.34
N PRO A 24 14.01 32.17 15.83
CA PRO A 24 13.26 32.92 16.84
C PRO A 24 11.83 33.23 16.37
N VAL A 25 11.66 33.40 15.05
CA VAL A 25 10.36 33.64 14.40
C VAL A 25 9.48 32.41 14.47
N ILE A 26 10.02 31.20 14.21
CA ILE A 26 9.29 29.94 14.36
C ILE A 26 8.83 29.75 15.80
N ASN A 27 9.76 29.86 16.76
CA ASN A 27 9.44 29.67 18.17
C ASN A 27 8.36 30.66 18.65
N ALA A 28 8.53 31.95 18.36
CA ALA A 28 7.56 32.98 18.75
C ALA A 28 6.18 32.75 18.11
N THR A 29 6.13 32.35 16.84
CA THR A 29 4.88 32.09 16.12
C THR A 29 4.19 30.84 16.65
N CYS A 30 4.92 29.74 16.84
CA CYS A 30 4.36 28.50 17.36
C CYS A 30 3.92 28.64 18.83
N ALA A 31 4.60 29.46 19.64
CA ALA A 31 4.21 29.75 21.02
C ALA A 31 2.88 30.53 21.13
N ALA A 32 2.46 31.22 20.06
CA ALA A 32 1.16 31.88 20.00
C ALA A 32 0.00 30.90 19.70
N LEU A 33 0.30 29.64 19.34
CA LEU A 33 -0.70 28.59 19.13
C LEU A 33 -1.04 27.88 20.45
N THR A 34 -2.03 26.98 20.40
CA THR A 34 -2.33 26.11 21.54
C THR A 34 -1.12 25.24 21.89
N PRO A 35 -0.87 24.92 23.18
CA PRO A 35 0.28 24.09 23.58
C PRO A 35 0.37 22.74 22.85
N GLN A 36 -0.77 22.16 22.46
CA GLN A 36 -0.85 20.89 21.72
C GLN A 36 -0.28 20.98 20.30
N LEU A 37 -0.30 22.17 19.69
CA LEU A 37 0.18 22.41 18.34
C LEU A 37 1.61 22.94 18.29
N TYR A 38 2.20 23.30 19.43
CA TYR A 38 3.53 23.91 19.47
C TYR A 38 4.59 23.00 18.85
N GLU A 39 4.73 21.77 19.35
CA GLU A 39 5.72 20.80 18.85
C GLU A 39 5.48 20.43 17.38
N TYR A 40 4.21 20.28 16.98
CA TYR A 40 3.85 20.03 15.59
C TYR A 40 4.23 21.21 14.68
N CYS A 41 3.92 22.44 15.09
CA CYS A 41 4.26 23.66 14.37
C CYS A 41 5.78 23.81 14.20
N VAL A 42 6.53 23.65 15.29
CA VAL A 42 8.00 23.73 15.26
C VAL A 42 8.56 22.64 14.35
N GLY A 43 8.08 21.40 14.46
CA GLY A 43 8.52 20.28 13.64
C GLY A 43 8.28 20.50 12.14
N VAL A 44 7.07 20.92 11.75
CA VAL A 44 6.71 21.18 10.35
C VAL A 44 7.55 22.32 9.78
N LEU A 45 7.63 23.45 10.49
CA LEU A 45 8.30 24.65 9.97
C LEU A 45 9.82 24.51 9.99
N SER A 46 10.39 23.78 10.95
CA SER A 46 11.85 23.58 11.01
C SER A 46 12.37 22.61 9.95
N ALA A 47 11.51 21.76 9.39
CA ALA A 47 11.84 20.86 8.30
C ALA A 47 11.84 21.56 6.92
N ASP A 48 11.29 22.77 6.82
CA ASP A 48 11.17 23.50 5.57
C ASP A 48 12.23 24.62 5.44
N PRO A 49 13.05 24.61 4.37
CA PRO A 49 14.07 25.63 4.16
C PRO A 49 13.53 27.06 4.01
N ALA A 50 12.34 27.25 3.45
CA ALA A 50 11.75 28.58 3.29
C ALA A 50 11.26 29.13 4.64
N ALA A 51 10.66 28.28 5.47
CA ALA A 51 10.24 28.62 6.83
C ALA A 51 11.44 28.92 7.75
N THR A 52 12.52 28.14 7.68
CA THR A 52 13.74 28.38 8.48
C THR A 52 14.46 29.67 8.08
N ASN A 53 14.42 30.05 6.80
CA ASN A 53 14.99 31.31 6.30
C ASN A 53 14.06 32.53 6.46
N ALA A 54 12.82 32.35 6.92
CA ALA A 54 11.89 33.44 7.11
C ALA A 54 12.37 34.39 8.23
N THR A 55 12.46 35.68 7.91
CA THR A 55 12.90 36.72 8.86
C THR A 55 11.74 37.34 9.64
N ASP A 56 10.50 37.08 9.25
CA ASP A 56 9.30 37.59 9.89
C ASP A 56 8.11 36.61 9.79
N ALA A 57 7.03 36.95 10.51
CA ALA A 57 5.82 36.12 10.57
C ALA A 57 5.08 36.02 9.22
N HIS A 58 5.23 37.01 8.34
CA HIS A 58 4.59 37.00 7.02
C HIS A 58 5.28 35.99 6.08
N GLY A 59 6.61 35.98 6.06
CA GLY A 59 7.40 34.96 5.38
C GLY A 59 7.11 33.56 5.91
N LEU A 60 6.97 33.43 7.24
CA LEU A 60 6.64 32.15 7.86
C LEU A 60 5.23 31.66 7.51
N ALA A 61 4.23 32.56 7.50
CA ALA A 61 2.88 32.24 7.06
C ALA A 61 2.85 31.82 5.59
N THR A 62 3.63 32.51 4.73
CA THR A 62 3.77 32.13 3.31
C THR A 62 4.37 30.73 3.17
N ALA A 63 5.43 30.41 3.92
CA ALA A 63 6.01 29.08 3.93
C ALA A 63 5.01 28.02 4.40
N ALA A 64 4.28 28.28 5.49
CA ALA A 64 3.24 27.36 5.98
C ALA A 64 2.14 27.08 4.95
N VAL A 65 1.69 28.11 4.23
CA VAL A 65 0.71 27.96 3.14
C VAL A 65 1.28 27.15 1.99
N ASN A 66 2.52 27.40 1.57
CA ASN A 66 3.18 26.64 0.50
C ASN A 66 3.36 25.16 0.89
N ILE A 67 3.82 24.87 2.10
CA ILE A 67 3.90 23.49 2.62
C ILE A 67 2.53 22.82 2.55
N THR A 68 1.47 23.53 2.96
CA THR A 68 0.10 23.00 2.92
C THR A 68 -0.35 22.72 1.48
N ALA A 69 -0.08 23.63 0.56
CA ALA A 69 -0.39 23.47 -0.86
C ALA A 69 0.35 22.27 -1.47
N ASP A 70 1.63 22.10 -1.16
CA ASP A 70 2.44 20.97 -1.64
C ASP A 70 1.93 19.64 -1.09
N LYS A 71 1.56 19.59 0.20
CA LYS A 71 0.95 18.38 0.79
C LYS A 71 -0.42 18.09 0.20
N ALA A 72 -1.23 19.11 -0.09
CA ALA A 72 -2.52 18.93 -0.76
C ALA A 72 -2.33 18.40 -2.19
N ALA A 73 -1.36 18.94 -2.94
CA ALA A 73 -1.03 18.48 -4.29
C ALA A 73 -0.53 17.02 -4.28
N ALA A 74 0.37 16.66 -3.36
CA ALA A 74 0.82 15.29 -3.18
C ALA A 74 -0.34 14.34 -2.83
N THR A 75 -1.28 14.78 -1.99
CA THR A 75 -2.48 14.00 -1.65
C THR A 75 -3.37 13.79 -2.87
N LEU A 76 -3.62 14.83 -3.67
CA LEU A 76 -4.36 14.70 -4.93
C LEU A 76 -3.71 13.72 -5.90
N GLN A 77 -2.38 13.71 -5.97
CA GLN A 77 -1.64 12.77 -6.79
C GLN A 77 -1.83 11.32 -6.32
N VAL A 78 -1.78 11.06 -5.02
CA VAL A 78 -2.07 9.72 -4.45
C VAL A 78 -3.50 9.30 -4.79
N ILE A 79 -4.48 10.21 -4.67
CA ILE A 79 -5.88 9.91 -5.04
C ILE A 79 -6.00 9.55 -6.52
N ALA A 80 -5.31 10.29 -7.40
CA ALA A 80 -5.33 10.01 -8.84
C ALA A 80 -4.73 8.63 -9.16
N TYR A 81 -3.63 8.26 -8.51
CA TYR A 81 -3.04 6.92 -8.64
C TYR A 81 -4.00 5.83 -8.15
N LEU A 82 -4.59 6.01 -6.96
CA LEU A 82 -5.58 5.07 -6.43
C LEU A 82 -6.75 4.84 -7.38
N ILE A 83 -7.32 5.91 -7.94
CA ILE A 83 -8.43 5.79 -8.89
C ILE A 83 -7.99 4.98 -10.12
N SER A 84 -6.80 5.25 -10.66
CA SER A 84 -6.27 4.52 -11.82
C SER A 84 -6.05 3.03 -11.51
N GLU A 85 -5.47 2.72 -10.35
CA GLU A 85 -5.18 1.35 -9.91
C GLU A 85 -6.48 0.59 -9.60
N LEU A 86 -7.44 1.22 -8.91
CA LEU A 86 -8.76 0.66 -8.62
C LEU A 86 -9.57 0.39 -9.88
N ASN A 87 -9.46 1.21 -10.93
CA ASN A 87 -10.10 0.92 -12.21
C ASN A 87 -9.52 -0.37 -12.84
N THR A 88 -8.21 -0.59 -12.69
CA THR A 88 -7.58 -1.84 -13.15
C THR A 88 -8.05 -3.03 -12.32
N CYS A 89 -8.16 -2.87 -11.00
CA CYS A 89 -8.74 -3.88 -10.13
C CYS A 89 -10.20 -4.20 -10.46
N GLN A 90 -10.99 -3.20 -10.84
CA GLN A 90 -12.36 -3.39 -11.28
C GLN A 90 -12.42 -4.32 -12.50
N ASP A 91 -11.54 -4.13 -13.48
CA ASP A 91 -11.46 -5.01 -14.65
C ASP A 91 -11.04 -6.45 -14.27
N ILE A 92 -10.13 -6.59 -13.31
CA ILE A 92 -9.72 -7.91 -12.79
C ILE A 92 -10.92 -8.62 -12.14
N TYR A 93 -11.66 -7.94 -11.28
CA TYR A 93 -12.82 -8.52 -10.60
C TYR A 93 -13.99 -8.80 -11.55
N ALA A 94 -14.20 -7.97 -12.57
CA ALA A 94 -15.20 -8.23 -13.59
C ALA A 94 -14.89 -9.52 -14.37
N ARG A 95 -13.61 -9.78 -14.70
CA ARG A 95 -13.19 -11.04 -15.32
C ARG A 95 -13.37 -12.23 -14.39
N MET A 96 -13.05 -12.06 -13.11
CA MET A 96 -13.26 -13.10 -12.09
C MET A 96 -14.75 -13.45 -11.97
N GLU A 97 -15.64 -12.45 -11.95
CA GLU A 97 -17.09 -12.64 -11.91
C GLU A 97 -17.60 -13.42 -13.14
N GLU A 98 -17.17 -13.01 -14.34
CA GLU A 98 -17.52 -13.71 -15.59
C GLU A 98 -17.00 -15.15 -15.58
N GLY A 99 -15.75 -15.38 -15.17
CA GLY A 99 -15.14 -16.70 -15.05
C GLY A 99 -15.93 -17.60 -14.10
N LEU A 100 -16.33 -17.09 -12.93
CA LEU A 100 -17.15 -17.83 -11.98
C LEU A 100 -18.53 -18.20 -12.56
N ALA A 101 -19.15 -17.33 -13.35
CA ALA A 101 -20.40 -17.64 -14.03
C ALA A 101 -20.25 -18.76 -15.07
N ASN A 102 -19.12 -18.77 -15.80
CA ASN A 102 -18.77 -19.82 -16.75
C ASN A 102 -18.49 -21.16 -16.03
N VAL A 103 -17.71 -21.14 -14.94
CA VAL A 103 -17.45 -22.30 -14.08
C VAL A 103 -18.76 -22.92 -13.61
N LEU A 104 -19.71 -22.11 -13.13
CA LEU A 104 -21.03 -22.59 -12.70
C LEU A 104 -21.82 -23.24 -13.84
N THR A 105 -21.73 -22.69 -15.05
CA THR A 105 -22.37 -23.26 -16.25
C THR A 105 -21.77 -24.63 -16.59
N ASP A 106 -20.45 -24.75 -16.57
CA ASP A 106 -19.78 -26.03 -16.83
C ASP A 106 -20.05 -27.08 -15.75
N ILE A 107 -20.12 -26.69 -14.47
CA ILE A 107 -20.50 -27.59 -13.37
C ILE A 107 -21.92 -28.14 -13.60
N ARG A 108 -22.89 -27.28 -13.97
CA ARG A 108 -24.28 -27.70 -14.22
C ARG A 108 -24.39 -28.72 -15.35
N ASP A 109 -23.55 -28.57 -16.36
CA ASP A 109 -23.51 -29.47 -17.52
C ASP A 109 -22.59 -30.70 -17.32
N GLY A 110 -22.00 -30.85 -16.12
CA GLY A 110 -21.10 -31.95 -15.79
C GLY A 110 -19.72 -31.87 -16.48
N ARG A 111 -19.37 -30.73 -17.06
CA ARG A 111 -18.09 -30.48 -17.74
C ARG A 111 -16.99 -30.06 -16.76
N PHE A 112 -16.71 -30.88 -15.75
CA PHE A 112 -15.78 -30.53 -14.67
C PHE A 112 -14.37 -30.16 -15.14
N LYS A 113 -13.86 -30.79 -16.20
CA LYS A 113 -12.56 -30.45 -16.79
C LYS A 113 -12.54 -29.05 -17.40
N SER A 114 -13.62 -28.63 -18.06
CA SER A 114 -13.76 -27.27 -18.60
C SER A 114 -13.90 -26.26 -17.47
N ALA A 115 -14.70 -26.58 -16.45
CA ALA A 115 -14.82 -25.76 -15.25
C ALA A 115 -13.46 -25.53 -14.57
N MET A 116 -12.61 -26.56 -14.43
CA MET A 116 -11.28 -26.42 -13.85
C MET A 116 -10.38 -25.50 -14.68
N LEU A 117 -10.41 -25.64 -16.00
CA LEU A 117 -9.62 -24.78 -16.87
C LEU A 117 -10.07 -23.31 -16.76
N GLU A 118 -11.38 -23.08 -16.71
CA GLU A 118 -11.94 -21.73 -16.54
C GLU A 118 -11.57 -21.13 -15.17
N MET A 119 -11.61 -21.95 -14.12
CA MET A 119 -11.21 -21.56 -12.77
C MET A 119 -9.74 -21.13 -12.73
N ASP A 120 -8.85 -21.94 -13.28
CA ASP A 120 -7.41 -21.67 -13.35
C ASP A 120 -7.10 -20.40 -14.15
N VAL A 121 -7.75 -20.21 -15.31
CA VAL A 121 -7.42 -19.10 -16.20
C VAL A 121 -8.01 -17.77 -15.76
N ASN A 122 -9.28 -17.76 -15.36
CA ASN A 122 -10.04 -16.51 -15.17
C ASN A 122 -10.33 -16.16 -13.71
N VAL A 123 -10.18 -17.11 -12.77
CA VAL A 123 -10.50 -16.89 -11.36
C VAL A 123 -9.24 -16.87 -10.48
N THR A 124 -8.40 -17.91 -10.54
CA THR A 124 -7.22 -18.04 -9.66
C THR A 124 -5.92 -17.57 -10.32
N GLY A 125 -5.72 -17.84 -11.62
CA GLY A 125 -4.49 -17.53 -12.36
C GLY A 125 -4.40 -16.12 -12.91
N SER A 126 -5.14 -15.16 -12.32
CA SER A 126 -5.25 -13.78 -12.82
C SER A 126 -3.88 -13.21 -13.25
N PRO A 127 -3.68 -12.85 -14.53
CA PRO A 127 -2.36 -12.68 -15.15
C PRO A 127 -1.53 -11.50 -14.62
N ASN A 128 -2.05 -10.72 -13.67
CA ASN A 128 -1.44 -9.50 -13.16
C ASN A 128 -1.07 -9.54 -11.66
N GLY A 129 -1.01 -10.73 -11.04
CA GLY A 129 -0.59 -10.87 -9.64
C GLY A 129 -1.66 -10.49 -8.61
N GLY A 130 -2.93 -10.42 -9.01
CA GLY A 130 -4.02 -9.99 -8.12
C GLY A 130 -4.10 -8.47 -7.96
N CYS A 131 -5.22 -7.99 -7.43
CA CYS A 131 -5.44 -6.57 -7.16
C CYS A 131 -4.63 -6.08 -5.95
N ASP A 132 -4.38 -6.96 -4.98
CA ASP A 132 -3.63 -6.69 -3.75
C ASP A 132 -2.16 -6.32 -4.04
N ILE A 133 -1.46 -7.13 -4.85
CA ILE A 133 -0.08 -6.84 -5.24
C ILE A 133 -0.03 -5.53 -6.02
N MET A 134 -0.98 -5.32 -6.94
CA MET A 134 -1.02 -4.11 -7.75
C MET A 134 -1.23 -2.84 -6.90
N LEU A 135 -2.11 -2.86 -5.91
CA LEU A 135 -2.35 -1.72 -5.03
C LEU A 135 -1.21 -1.51 -4.02
N PHE A 136 -0.55 -2.59 -3.60
CA PHE A 136 0.59 -2.54 -2.70
C PHE A 136 1.86 -2.00 -3.38
N GLU A 137 2.18 -2.51 -4.56
CA GLU A 137 3.37 -2.12 -5.34
C GLU A 137 3.10 -0.91 -6.25
N GLY A 138 1.84 -0.49 -6.37
CA GLY A 138 1.40 0.63 -7.18
C GLY A 138 1.98 1.97 -6.74
N ASN A 139 1.77 2.99 -7.57
CA ASN A 139 2.23 4.35 -7.29
C ASN A 139 1.56 4.95 -6.05
N ALA A 140 0.33 4.54 -5.74
CA ALA A 140 -0.33 4.98 -4.51
C ALA A 140 0.24 4.30 -3.26
N GLN A 141 0.81 3.09 -3.39
CA GLN A 141 1.28 2.23 -2.30
C GLN A 141 0.23 2.07 -1.18
N LYS A 142 -1.01 1.88 -1.60
CA LYS A 142 -2.18 1.84 -0.71
C LYS A 142 -3.20 0.89 -1.27
N ASP A 143 -3.53 -0.12 -0.46
CA ASP A 143 -4.62 -1.03 -0.74
C ASP A 143 -5.82 -0.73 0.18
N PRO A 144 -6.85 0.00 -0.32
CA PRO A 144 -8.06 0.26 0.44
C PRO A 144 -9.03 -0.93 0.49
N ILE A 145 -8.77 -2.02 -0.23
CA ILE A 145 -9.63 -3.22 -0.33
C ILE A 145 -8.86 -4.51 0.00
N SER A 146 -7.83 -4.42 0.83
CA SER A 146 -6.91 -5.53 1.12
C SER A 146 -7.61 -6.73 1.78
N GLU A 147 -8.62 -6.44 2.61
CA GLU A 147 -9.42 -7.46 3.27
C GLU A 147 -10.28 -8.22 2.25
N GLU A 148 -10.96 -7.49 1.37
CA GLU A 148 -11.75 -8.07 0.27
C GLU A 148 -10.88 -8.88 -0.69
N ASN A 149 -9.68 -8.38 -1.04
CA ASN A 149 -8.71 -9.11 -1.85
C ASN A 149 -8.32 -10.44 -1.21
N THR A 150 -7.96 -10.41 0.08
CA THR A 150 -7.59 -11.62 0.83
C THR A 150 -8.74 -12.62 0.88
N GLN A 151 -9.96 -12.17 1.13
CA GLN A 151 -11.13 -13.06 1.21
C GLN A 151 -11.47 -13.68 -0.15
N ASN A 152 -11.42 -12.90 -1.23
CA ASN A 152 -11.69 -13.41 -2.58
C ASN A 152 -10.68 -14.47 -3.02
N ASP A 153 -9.39 -14.27 -2.73
CA ASP A 153 -8.35 -15.27 -3.01
C ASP A 153 -8.58 -16.58 -2.26
N LEU A 154 -8.93 -16.48 -0.96
CA LEU A 154 -9.25 -17.64 -0.14
C LEU A 154 -10.48 -18.41 -0.65
N TRP A 155 -11.54 -17.70 -1.07
CA TRP A 155 -12.74 -18.32 -1.61
C TRP A 155 -12.50 -18.95 -2.99
N ALA A 156 -11.76 -18.28 -3.86
CA ALA A 156 -11.35 -18.82 -5.15
C ALA A 156 -10.55 -20.12 -4.98
N SER A 157 -9.53 -20.08 -4.12
CA SER A 157 -8.69 -21.24 -3.80
C SER A 157 -9.51 -22.42 -3.23
N LEU A 158 -10.48 -22.15 -2.36
CA LEU A 158 -11.36 -23.18 -1.81
C LEU A 158 -12.23 -23.81 -2.91
N ALA A 159 -12.85 -22.98 -3.76
CA ALA A 159 -13.70 -23.46 -4.84
C ALA A 159 -12.92 -24.30 -5.85
N ASP A 160 -11.69 -23.90 -6.17
CA ASP A 160 -10.79 -24.63 -7.07
C ASP A 160 -10.43 -26.01 -6.49
N ALA A 161 -10.01 -26.06 -5.21
CA ALA A 161 -9.69 -27.32 -4.54
C ALA A 161 -10.88 -28.31 -4.47
N ILE A 162 -12.11 -27.81 -4.30
CA ILE A 162 -13.32 -28.62 -4.36
C ILE A 162 -13.52 -29.17 -5.76
N LEU A 163 -13.38 -28.32 -6.78
CA LEU A 163 -13.58 -28.69 -8.17
C LEU A 163 -12.58 -29.75 -8.64
N GLU A 164 -11.30 -29.59 -8.31
CA GLU A 164 -10.28 -30.60 -8.53
C GLU A 164 -10.64 -31.95 -7.88
N THR A 165 -11.18 -31.91 -6.67
CA THR A 165 -11.56 -33.11 -5.93
C THR A 165 -12.71 -33.85 -6.60
N ILE A 166 -13.68 -33.11 -7.14
CA ILE A 166 -14.79 -33.69 -7.91
C ILE A 166 -14.26 -34.32 -9.20
N GLU A 167 -13.45 -33.60 -9.98
CA GLU A 167 -12.89 -34.12 -11.24
C GLU A 167 -12.12 -35.42 -11.00
N ARG A 168 -11.22 -35.45 -10.00
CA ARG A 168 -10.47 -36.66 -9.64
C ARG A 168 -11.37 -37.84 -9.33
N ASN A 169 -12.50 -37.60 -8.65
CA ASN A 169 -13.44 -38.66 -8.29
C ASN A 169 -14.29 -39.12 -9.48
N VAL A 170 -14.65 -38.22 -10.39
CA VAL A 170 -15.36 -38.56 -11.63
C VAL A 170 -14.44 -39.39 -12.53
N SER A 171 -13.20 -38.96 -12.73
CA SER A 171 -12.19 -39.66 -13.54
C SER A 171 -11.91 -41.09 -13.03
N LYS A 172 -11.94 -41.31 -11.70
CA LYS A 172 -11.80 -42.66 -11.10
C LYS A 172 -13.00 -43.58 -11.30
N ARG A 173 -14.21 -43.05 -11.50
CA ARG A 173 -15.44 -43.86 -11.70
C ARG A 173 -15.68 -44.22 -13.17
N GLY A 174 -15.06 -43.49 -14.09
CA GLY A 174 -15.16 -43.72 -15.53
C GLY A 174 -14.18 -44.77 -16.08
N THR A 175 -13.29 -45.31 -15.24
CA THR A 175 -12.37 -46.42 -15.52
C THR A 175 -12.86 -47.72 -14.88
#